data_AF-A0A849WC60-F1
#
_entry.id   AF-A0A849WC60-F1
#
_cell.length_a   1.000
_cell.length_b   1.000
_cell.length_c   1.000
_cell.angle_alpha   90.00
_cell.angle_beta   90.00
_cell.angle_gamma   90.00
#
_symmetry.space_group_name_H-M   'P 1'
#
loop_
_entity.id
_entity.type
_entity.pdbx_description
1 polymer ?
#
loop_
_entity_poly.entity_id
_entity_poly.type
_entity_poly.pdbx_seq_one_letter_code
_entity_poly.pdbx_strand_id
1 'polypeptide(L)'
;MKIYRVLVLAFFVLTSIALISCEATKGILNKGAEKALGPKNFQKVQKAAGGLEDLYNSFQETSIEDERSLGESVSLQAYATPSFGTPIRNDEMMLYVNCMANAIAQNSDRPMIPYHVAVIKSDIVNAFAAPGGYIFLTTGLILALDSEAELAAILGHEIAHISRKHALISMKRAQRLGGFAKVTSAAFENNFIDFEKLVKAMCEELINKSYDKDMEIDADTRGIQYAMNTGYDPRPFVSFLKKIQELQNRNAQGGLSSHPDTSTRIQEVENSLKKMEKELDDSFDTLVKNTDRFQTLQEWAKSSHSDWAR
;
A
#
# COMPACT_ATOMS: atom_id res chain seq x y z
N MET A 1 -17.65 -2.78 -45.99
CA MET A 1 -18.22 -1.61 -45.28
C MET A 1 -19.40 -1.91 -44.35
N LYS A 2 -20.34 -2.83 -44.67
CA LYS A 2 -21.53 -3.09 -43.81
C LYS A 2 -21.20 -3.77 -42.46
N ILE A 3 -20.32 -4.77 -42.43
CA ILE A 3 -19.96 -5.51 -41.20
C ILE A 3 -19.23 -4.63 -40.17
N TYR A 4 -18.33 -3.76 -40.63
CA TYR A 4 -17.57 -2.87 -39.75
C TYR A 4 -18.46 -1.83 -39.06
N ARG A 5 -19.46 -1.29 -39.77
CA ARG A 5 -20.47 -0.39 -39.19
C ARG A 5 -21.35 -1.10 -38.16
N VAL A 6 -21.73 -2.35 -38.41
CA VAL A 6 -22.50 -3.17 -37.46
C VAL A 6 -21.69 -3.47 -36.20
N LEU A 7 -20.39 -3.77 -36.33
CA LEU A 7 -19.51 -4.02 -35.19
C LEU A 7 -19.27 -2.76 -34.35
N VAL A 8 -19.09 -1.60 -34.98
CA VAL A 8 -18.93 -0.31 -34.29
C VAL A 8 -20.22 0.10 -33.57
N LEU A 9 -21.37 -0.01 -34.23
CA LEU A 9 -22.68 0.25 -33.59
C LEU A 9 -22.96 -0.73 -32.44
N ALA A 10 -22.68 -2.02 -32.62
CA ALA A 10 -22.83 -3.01 -31.55
C ALA A 10 -21.90 -2.73 -30.37
N PHE A 11 -20.67 -2.27 -30.63
CA PHE A 11 -19.72 -1.85 -29.60
C PHE A 11 -20.28 -0.65 -28.82
N PHE A 12 -20.71 0.42 -29.49
CA PHE A 12 -21.28 1.60 -28.83
C PHE A 12 -22.56 1.29 -28.03
N VAL A 13 -23.41 0.42 -28.55
CA VAL A 13 -24.64 0.00 -27.86
C VAL A 13 -24.29 -0.82 -26.61
N LEU A 14 -23.36 -1.79 -26.72
CA LEU A 14 -22.95 -2.61 -25.58
C LEU A 14 -22.18 -1.82 -24.51
N THR A 15 -21.33 -0.86 -24.90
CA THR A 15 -20.65 0.02 -23.93
C THR A 15 -21.64 0.94 -23.21
N SER A 16 -22.65 1.46 -23.91
CA SER A 16 -23.69 2.29 -23.29
C SER A 16 -24.59 1.48 -22.35
N ILE A 17 -24.86 0.21 -22.68
CA ILE A 17 -25.65 -0.72 -21.85
C ILE A 17 -24.91 -1.12 -20.58
N ALA A 18 -23.59 -1.34 -20.67
CA ALA A 18 -22.73 -1.63 -19.52
C ALA A 18 -22.79 -0.50 -18.48
N LEU A 19 -22.93 0.75 -18.94
CA LEU A 19 -22.91 1.95 -18.11
C LEU A 19 -24.28 2.35 -17.50
N ILE A 20 -25.42 1.87 -18.02
CA ILE A 20 -26.74 2.50 -17.72
C ILE A 20 -27.84 1.51 -17.28
N SER A 21 -27.68 0.19 -17.42
CA SER A 21 -28.83 -0.75 -17.33
C SER A 21 -28.85 -1.69 -16.11
N CYS A 22 -30.06 -1.96 -15.60
CA CYS A 22 -30.34 -2.94 -14.54
C CYS A 22 -30.14 -4.39 -15.03
N GLU A 23 -29.89 -5.32 -14.12
CA GLU A 23 -29.45 -6.70 -14.39
C GLU A 23 -30.42 -7.51 -15.28
N ALA A 24 -31.73 -7.29 -15.09
CA ALA A 24 -32.77 -7.92 -15.91
C ALA A 24 -32.70 -7.49 -17.40
N THR A 25 -32.35 -6.22 -17.66
CA THR A 25 -32.22 -5.70 -19.03
C THR A 25 -30.90 -6.12 -19.70
N LYS A 26 -29.81 -6.26 -18.93
CA LYS A 26 -28.51 -6.78 -19.42
C LYS A 26 -28.66 -8.19 -20.01
N GLY A 27 -29.43 -9.07 -19.36
CA GLY A 27 -29.62 -10.46 -19.81
C GLY A 27 -30.36 -10.60 -21.16
N ILE A 28 -31.37 -9.77 -21.40
CA ILE A 28 -32.15 -9.79 -22.65
C ILE A 28 -31.32 -9.24 -23.82
N LEU A 29 -30.60 -8.15 -23.58
CA LEU A 29 -29.75 -7.51 -24.57
C LEU A 29 -28.55 -8.38 -24.98
N ASN A 30 -27.92 -9.06 -24.02
CA ASN A 30 -26.82 -9.99 -24.28
C ASN A 30 -27.25 -11.17 -25.18
N LYS A 31 -28.43 -11.76 -24.94
CA LYS A 31 -28.97 -12.83 -25.80
C LYS A 31 -29.26 -12.33 -27.22
N GLY A 32 -29.76 -11.10 -27.36
CA GLY A 32 -30.00 -10.47 -28.67
C GLY A 32 -28.70 -10.19 -29.42
N ALA A 33 -27.69 -9.67 -28.74
CA ALA A 33 -26.38 -9.36 -29.30
C ALA A 33 -25.58 -10.62 -29.67
N GLU A 34 -25.64 -11.68 -28.87
CA GLU A 34 -25.01 -12.97 -29.19
C GLU A 34 -25.59 -13.59 -30.46
N LYS A 35 -26.92 -13.56 -30.59
CA LYS A 35 -27.63 -14.05 -31.79
C LYS A 35 -27.28 -13.23 -33.04
N ALA A 36 -27.04 -11.93 -32.90
CA ALA A 36 -26.75 -11.02 -34.02
C ALA A 36 -25.27 -11.05 -34.46
N LEU A 37 -24.33 -11.19 -33.53
CA LEU A 37 -22.89 -11.14 -33.80
C LEU A 37 -22.26 -12.52 -34.04
N GLY A 38 -22.95 -13.57 -33.61
CA GLY A 38 -22.41 -14.92 -33.51
C GLY A 38 -21.47 -15.08 -32.31
N PRO A 39 -21.36 -16.29 -31.74
CA PRO A 39 -20.76 -16.52 -30.43
C PRO A 39 -19.29 -16.09 -30.33
N LYS A 40 -18.49 -16.31 -31.38
CA LYS A 40 -17.06 -15.93 -31.40
C LYS A 40 -16.83 -14.42 -31.37
N ASN A 41 -17.63 -13.64 -32.10
CA ASN A 41 -17.48 -12.19 -32.15
C ASN A 41 -18.13 -11.54 -30.92
N PHE A 42 -19.24 -12.11 -30.44
CA PHE A 42 -19.87 -11.69 -29.19
C PHE A 42 -18.91 -11.83 -28.01
N GLN A 43 -18.18 -12.96 -27.88
CA GLN A 43 -17.15 -13.12 -26.84
C GLN A 43 -16.02 -12.07 -26.94
N LYS A 44 -15.56 -11.72 -28.15
CA LYS A 44 -14.53 -10.68 -28.31
C LYS A 44 -15.04 -9.31 -27.88
N VAL A 45 -16.26 -8.95 -28.24
CA VAL A 45 -16.88 -7.68 -27.87
C VAL A 45 -17.21 -7.64 -26.37
N GLN A 46 -17.65 -8.75 -25.79
CA GLN A 46 -17.89 -8.88 -24.35
C GLN A 46 -16.61 -8.78 -23.54
N LYS A 47 -15.49 -9.37 -24.00
CA LYS A 47 -14.17 -9.17 -23.36
C LYS A 47 -13.71 -7.73 -23.43
N ALA A 48 -13.91 -7.05 -24.57
CA ALA A 48 -13.58 -5.64 -24.72
C ALA A 48 -14.46 -4.72 -23.85
N ALA A 49 -15.77 -5.00 -23.80
CA ALA A 49 -16.73 -4.27 -22.97
C ALA A 49 -16.52 -4.52 -21.47
N GLY A 50 -16.24 -5.75 -21.07
CA GLY A 50 -15.85 -6.10 -19.69
C GLY A 50 -14.55 -5.43 -19.28
N GLY A 51 -13.57 -5.32 -20.19
CA GLY A 51 -12.38 -4.50 -19.96
C GLY A 51 -12.69 -3.02 -19.77
N LEU A 52 -13.72 -2.49 -20.46
CA LEU A 52 -14.20 -1.11 -20.30
C LEU A 52 -15.00 -0.91 -19.00
N GLU A 53 -15.79 -1.90 -18.57
CA GLU A 53 -16.53 -1.89 -17.30
C GLU A 53 -15.58 -2.05 -16.11
N ASP A 54 -14.54 -2.88 -16.23
CA ASP A 54 -13.44 -2.98 -15.26
C ASP A 54 -12.59 -1.69 -15.24
N LEU A 55 -12.41 -1.02 -16.37
CA LEU A 55 -11.82 0.32 -16.44
C LEU A 55 -12.73 1.35 -15.75
N TYR A 56 -14.02 1.36 -16.05
CA TYR A 56 -15.01 2.27 -15.45
C TYR A 56 -15.14 2.08 -13.93
N ASN A 57 -15.23 0.83 -13.46
CA ASN A 57 -15.22 0.49 -12.04
C ASN A 57 -13.84 0.73 -11.40
N SER A 58 -12.76 0.76 -12.19
CA SER A 58 -11.45 1.24 -11.69
C SER A 58 -11.37 2.76 -11.60
N PHE A 59 -12.22 3.50 -12.34
CA PHE A 59 -12.40 4.95 -12.25
C PHE A 59 -13.41 5.37 -11.17
N GLN A 60 -14.27 4.45 -10.70
CA GLN A 60 -14.93 4.61 -9.40
C GLN A 60 -13.82 4.50 -8.34
N GLU A 61 -13.31 5.65 -7.90
CA GLU A 61 -12.32 5.69 -6.83
C GLU A 61 -12.96 5.11 -5.56
N THR A 62 -12.28 4.12 -4.95
CA THR A 62 -12.58 3.70 -3.59
C THR A 62 -12.55 4.96 -2.72
N SER A 63 -13.66 5.26 -2.03
CA SER A 63 -13.75 6.45 -1.20
C SER A 63 -12.78 6.35 -0.03
N ILE A 64 -12.39 7.49 0.57
CA ILE A 64 -11.55 7.46 1.78
C ILE A 64 -12.21 6.62 2.88
N GLU A 65 -13.54 6.65 2.97
CA GLU A 65 -14.30 5.90 3.97
C GLU A 65 -14.26 4.38 3.71
N ASP A 66 -14.34 3.95 2.45
CA ASP A 66 -14.17 2.55 2.08
C ASP A 66 -12.73 2.08 2.33
N GLU A 67 -11.74 2.91 1.99
CA GLU A 67 -10.32 2.64 2.29
C GLU A 67 -10.09 2.48 3.79
N ARG A 68 -10.72 3.35 4.60
CA ARG A 68 -10.65 3.31 6.07
C ARG A 68 -11.31 2.04 6.62
N SER A 69 -12.51 1.71 6.16
CA SER A 69 -13.25 0.52 6.59
C SER A 69 -12.51 -0.77 6.25
N LEU A 70 -11.91 -0.83 5.05
CA LEU A 70 -11.04 -1.94 4.66
C LEU A 70 -9.79 -2.00 5.53
N GLY A 71 -9.10 -0.88 5.69
CA GLY A 71 -7.90 -0.75 6.51
C GLY A 71 -8.10 -1.20 7.95
N GLU A 72 -9.18 -0.75 8.57
CA GLU A 72 -9.57 -1.12 9.93
C GLU A 72 -9.80 -2.63 10.04
N SER A 73 -10.54 -3.20 9.10
CA SER A 73 -10.84 -4.64 9.09
C SER A 73 -9.59 -5.49 8.85
N VAL A 74 -8.70 -5.05 7.95
CA VAL A 74 -7.40 -5.69 7.69
C VAL A 74 -6.51 -5.60 8.91
N SER A 75 -6.50 -4.46 9.59
CA SER A 75 -5.74 -4.24 10.84
C SER A 75 -6.19 -5.20 11.94
N LEU A 76 -7.51 -5.36 12.12
CA LEU A 76 -8.08 -6.29 13.09
C LEU A 76 -7.76 -7.76 12.74
N GLN A 77 -7.88 -8.13 11.46
CA GLN A 77 -7.52 -9.46 10.98
C GLN A 77 -6.02 -9.74 11.20
N ALA A 78 -5.18 -8.75 11.00
CA ALA A 78 -3.75 -8.91 11.15
C ALA A 78 -3.34 -9.06 12.63
N TYR A 79 -3.97 -8.32 13.54
CA TYR A 79 -3.86 -8.57 14.99
C TYR A 79 -4.34 -9.97 15.42
N ALA A 80 -5.32 -10.53 14.71
CA ALA A 80 -5.78 -11.89 14.95
C ALA A 80 -4.86 -12.96 14.33
N THR A 81 -3.84 -12.57 13.56
CA THR A 81 -2.94 -13.48 12.83
C THR A 81 -1.64 -13.68 13.62
N PRO A 82 -1.38 -14.87 14.19
CA PRO A 82 -0.23 -15.07 15.09
C PRO A 82 1.14 -14.76 14.46
N SER A 83 1.30 -14.98 13.16
CA SER A 83 2.56 -14.70 12.44
C SER A 83 2.86 -13.20 12.30
N PHE A 84 1.89 -12.34 12.57
CA PHE A 84 2.05 -10.90 12.49
C PHE A 84 2.79 -10.32 13.70
N GLY A 85 2.65 -10.98 14.86
CA GLY A 85 3.20 -10.57 16.15
C GLY A 85 2.14 -10.08 17.13
N THR A 86 2.59 -9.60 18.30
CA THR A 86 1.69 -9.21 19.40
C THR A 86 1.62 -7.68 19.53
N PRO A 87 0.44 -7.05 19.56
CA PRO A 87 0.33 -5.60 19.77
C PRO A 87 0.97 -5.15 21.09
N ILE A 88 1.75 -4.07 21.07
CA ILE A 88 2.32 -3.46 22.28
C ILE A 88 1.37 -2.39 22.81
N ARG A 89 1.20 -2.36 24.14
CA ARG A 89 0.47 -1.31 24.86
C ARG A 89 1.45 -0.43 25.60
N ASN A 90 1.86 0.66 24.97
CA ASN A 90 2.68 1.71 25.57
C ASN A 90 2.25 3.05 24.98
N ASP A 91 1.55 3.86 25.78
CA ASP A 91 0.93 5.10 25.31
C ASP A 91 1.96 6.14 24.88
N GLU A 92 3.12 6.22 25.54
CA GLU A 92 4.21 7.14 25.19
C GLU A 92 4.85 6.75 23.86
N MET A 93 5.08 5.45 23.66
CA MET A 93 5.57 4.88 22.41
C MET A 93 4.60 5.16 21.26
N MET A 94 3.30 4.92 21.48
CA MET A 94 2.28 5.18 20.47
C MET A 94 2.20 6.67 20.15
N LEU A 95 2.20 7.54 21.16
CA LEU A 95 2.18 8.98 20.95
C LEU A 95 3.36 9.44 20.10
N TYR A 96 4.58 8.97 20.41
CA TYR A 96 5.78 9.32 19.67
C TYR A 96 5.68 8.95 18.19
N VAL A 97 5.38 7.68 17.87
CA VAL A 97 5.33 7.22 16.47
C VAL A 97 4.15 7.84 15.71
N ASN A 98 3.01 8.07 16.36
CA ASN A 98 1.85 8.69 15.73
C ASN A 98 2.07 10.18 15.47
N CYS A 99 2.66 10.92 16.41
CA CYS A 99 3.01 12.33 16.20
C CYS A 99 3.97 12.49 15.01
N MET A 100 5.01 11.65 14.95
CA MET A 100 5.98 11.66 13.88
C MET A 100 5.33 11.35 12.52
N ALA A 101 4.58 10.24 12.44
CA ALA A 101 3.92 9.84 11.19
C ALA A 101 2.89 10.87 10.72
N ASN A 102 2.11 11.46 11.63
CA ASN A 102 1.15 12.49 11.25
C ASN A 102 1.85 13.78 10.79
N ALA A 103 2.97 14.18 11.41
CA ALA A 103 3.76 15.32 10.93
C ALA A 103 4.30 15.09 9.50
N ILE A 104 4.80 13.88 9.22
CA ILE A 104 5.25 13.48 7.88
C ILE A 104 4.09 13.44 6.89
N ALA A 105 2.95 12.88 7.30
CA ALA A 105 1.76 12.73 6.47
C ALA A 105 1.16 14.07 6.03
N GLN A 106 1.30 15.14 6.83
CA GLN A 106 0.87 16.49 6.41
C GLN A 106 1.61 17.00 5.18
N ASN A 107 2.80 16.45 4.89
CA ASN A 107 3.58 16.76 3.70
C ASN A 107 3.38 15.74 2.56
N SER A 108 2.41 14.84 2.68
CA SER A 108 2.12 13.78 1.70
C SER A 108 1.14 14.20 0.60
N ASP A 109 0.97 13.36 -0.42
CA ASP A 109 -0.03 13.58 -1.47
C ASP A 109 -1.48 13.50 -0.96
N ARG A 110 -1.71 12.86 0.20
CA ARG A 110 -3.05 12.67 0.82
C ARG A 110 -3.00 12.98 2.31
N PRO A 111 -2.86 14.26 2.71
CA PRO A 111 -2.68 14.66 4.11
C PRO A 111 -3.97 14.56 4.95
N MET A 112 -5.14 14.47 4.31
CA MET A 112 -6.43 14.39 4.98
C MET A 112 -6.82 12.97 5.44
N ILE A 113 -5.98 11.96 5.15
CA ILE A 113 -6.18 10.61 5.70
C ILE A 113 -5.78 10.63 7.17
N PRO A 114 -6.56 10.05 8.10
CA PRO A 114 -6.14 9.89 9.48
C PRO A 114 -5.11 8.76 9.58
N TYR A 115 -3.83 9.11 9.74
CA TYR A 115 -2.77 8.10 9.86
C TYR A 115 -2.66 7.60 11.31
N HIS A 116 -2.63 6.28 11.46
CA HIS A 116 -2.51 5.57 12.72
C HIS A 116 -1.34 4.61 12.65
N VAL A 117 -0.40 4.77 13.57
CA VAL A 117 0.75 3.87 13.70
C VAL A 117 0.58 2.99 14.92
N ALA A 118 0.74 1.69 14.74
CA ALA A 118 0.86 0.73 15.84
C ALA A 118 2.25 0.10 15.85
N VAL A 119 2.73 -0.29 17.02
CA VAL A 119 3.94 -1.09 17.14
C VAL A 119 3.58 -2.51 17.56
N ILE A 120 4.12 -3.47 16.80
CA ILE A 120 3.94 -4.89 17.02
C ILE A 120 5.23 -5.47 17.61
N LYS A 121 5.11 -6.24 18.68
CA LYS A 121 6.17 -7.11 19.17
C LYS A 121 6.42 -8.23 18.17
N SER A 122 7.55 -8.15 17.49
CA SER A 122 8.08 -9.15 16.57
C SER A 122 9.57 -8.90 16.37
N ASP A 123 10.38 -9.96 16.34
CA ASP A 123 11.83 -9.86 16.08
C ASP A 123 12.13 -9.70 14.58
N ILE A 124 11.13 -9.91 13.74
CA ILE A 124 11.19 -9.66 12.30
C ILE A 124 11.43 -8.16 12.08
N VAL A 125 12.39 -7.83 11.22
CA VAL A 125 12.62 -6.46 10.73
C VAL A 125 11.60 -6.19 9.63
N ASN A 126 10.50 -5.51 9.96
CA ASN A 126 9.48 -5.14 8.98
C ASN A 126 8.62 -3.93 9.36
N ALA A 127 8.04 -3.28 8.35
CA ALA A 127 6.92 -2.35 8.44
C ALA A 127 5.93 -2.69 7.32
N PHE A 128 4.67 -2.32 7.50
CA PHE A 128 3.68 -2.43 6.44
C PHE A 128 2.51 -1.47 6.67
N ALA A 129 1.86 -1.12 5.57
CA ALA A 129 0.75 -0.20 5.55
C ALA A 129 -0.52 -0.83 4.97
N ALA A 130 -1.62 -0.73 5.71
CA ALA A 130 -2.95 -1.05 5.21
C ALA A 130 -3.64 0.22 4.66
N PRO A 131 -4.63 0.08 3.75
CA PRO A 131 -5.40 1.20 3.22
C PRO A 131 -5.99 2.09 4.31
N GLY A 132 -6.28 3.35 4.00
CA GLY A 132 -7.01 4.22 4.93
C GLY A 132 -6.19 4.78 6.12
N GLY A 133 -4.88 4.59 6.15
CA GLY A 133 -4.00 5.29 7.09
C GLY A 133 -3.31 4.42 8.14
N TYR A 134 -3.48 3.09 8.12
CA TYR A 134 -2.95 2.22 9.18
C TYR A 134 -1.54 1.72 8.84
N ILE A 135 -0.58 2.02 9.70
CA ILE A 135 0.84 1.66 9.55
C ILE A 135 1.25 0.85 10.77
N PHE A 136 2.10 -0.14 10.55
CA PHE A 136 2.58 -1.00 11.61
C PHE A 136 4.10 -1.10 11.55
N LEU A 137 4.72 -0.92 12.70
CA LEU A 137 6.15 -1.07 12.87
C LEU A 137 6.41 -2.27 13.77
N THR A 138 7.39 -3.10 13.42
CA THR A 138 7.85 -4.17 14.31
C THR A 138 8.89 -3.65 15.31
N THR A 139 8.97 -4.26 16.49
CA THR A 139 10.10 -3.99 17.41
C THR A 139 11.43 -4.34 16.78
N GLY A 140 11.52 -5.42 16.01
CA GLY A 140 12.72 -5.80 15.26
C GLY A 140 13.18 -4.70 14.32
N LEU A 141 12.25 -4.05 13.60
CA LEU A 141 12.57 -2.88 12.80
C LEU A 141 13.13 -1.74 13.65
N ILE A 142 12.42 -1.31 14.70
CA ILE A 142 12.84 -0.19 15.55
C ILE A 142 14.25 -0.40 16.12
N LEU A 143 14.57 -1.62 16.52
CA LEU A 143 15.89 -1.99 17.06
C LEU A 143 16.98 -2.09 16.00
N ALA A 144 16.62 -2.24 14.73
CA ALA A 144 17.56 -2.30 13.61
C ALA A 144 17.94 -0.92 13.06
N LEU A 145 17.22 0.14 13.43
CA LEU A 145 17.44 1.51 12.97
C LEU A 145 18.58 2.19 13.73
N ASP A 146 19.42 2.93 13.01
CA ASP A 146 20.58 3.65 13.57
C ASP A 146 20.26 5.11 13.91
N SER A 147 19.15 5.64 13.41
CA SER A 147 18.76 7.03 13.65
C SER A 147 17.26 7.30 13.47
N GLU A 148 16.77 8.36 14.09
CA GLU A 148 15.39 8.83 13.91
C GLU A 148 15.07 9.20 12.46
N ALA A 149 16.05 9.71 11.72
CA ALA A 149 15.88 10.00 10.30
C ALA A 149 15.60 8.74 9.45
N GLU A 150 16.18 7.59 9.81
CA GLU A 150 15.81 6.32 9.15
C GLU A 150 14.36 5.95 9.45
N LEU A 151 13.91 6.12 10.70
CA LEU A 151 12.50 5.93 11.07
C LEU A 151 11.59 6.88 10.27
N ALA A 152 11.98 8.15 10.13
CA ALA A 152 11.23 9.15 9.38
C ALA A 152 11.06 8.74 7.92
N ALA A 153 12.16 8.31 7.28
CA ALA A 153 12.13 7.89 5.89
C ALA A 153 11.27 6.64 5.67
N ILE A 154 11.30 5.69 6.60
CA ILE A 154 10.46 4.48 6.53
C ILE A 154 8.98 4.82 6.72
N LEU A 155 8.65 5.66 7.71
CA LEU A 155 7.28 6.15 7.86
C LEU A 155 6.82 6.89 6.61
N GLY A 156 7.69 7.74 6.02
CA GLY A 156 7.44 8.39 4.75
C GLY A 156 7.16 7.41 3.61
N HIS A 157 7.94 6.32 3.52
CA HIS A 157 7.77 5.25 2.54
C HIS A 157 6.41 4.54 2.71
N GLU A 158 6.05 4.15 3.93
CA GLU A 158 4.73 3.54 4.22
C GLU A 158 3.56 4.50 3.93
N ILE A 159 3.71 5.78 4.29
CA ILE A 159 2.75 6.83 3.96
C ILE A 159 2.61 6.97 2.43
N ALA A 160 3.71 6.86 1.68
CA ALA A 160 3.65 6.90 0.23
C ALA A 160 2.89 5.69 -0.35
N HIS A 161 3.03 4.48 0.19
CA HIS A 161 2.20 3.35 -0.25
C HIS A 161 0.69 3.62 -0.06
N ILE A 162 0.31 4.24 1.06
CA ILE A 162 -1.09 4.62 1.34
C ILE A 162 -1.54 5.76 0.42
N SER A 163 -0.73 6.82 0.32
CA SER A 163 -1.08 8.02 -0.46
C SER A 163 -1.24 7.68 -1.95
N ARG A 164 -0.45 6.72 -2.44
CA ARG A 164 -0.45 6.23 -3.83
C ARG A 164 -1.38 5.04 -4.07
N LYS A 165 -2.09 4.58 -3.04
CA LYS A 165 -3.04 3.44 -3.09
C LYS A 165 -2.38 2.14 -3.60
N HIS A 166 -1.09 1.92 -3.34
CA HIS A 166 -0.33 0.78 -3.88
C HIS A 166 -0.96 -0.57 -3.51
N ALA A 167 -1.43 -0.74 -2.28
CA ALA A 167 -2.12 -1.95 -1.82
C ALA A 167 -3.35 -2.27 -2.70
N LEU A 168 -4.21 -1.27 -2.96
CA LEU A 168 -5.41 -1.44 -3.80
C LEU A 168 -5.05 -1.72 -5.26
N ILE A 169 -4.00 -1.09 -5.78
CA ILE A 169 -3.52 -1.33 -7.15
C ILE A 169 -2.98 -2.75 -7.27
N SER A 170 -2.17 -3.22 -6.30
CA SER A 170 -1.65 -4.60 -6.28
C SER A 170 -2.79 -5.62 -6.26
N MET A 171 -3.78 -5.42 -5.39
CA MET A 171 -4.96 -6.28 -5.35
C MET A 171 -5.72 -6.32 -6.66
N LYS A 172 -6.02 -5.17 -7.26
CA LYS A 172 -6.72 -5.09 -8.55
C LYS A 172 -5.95 -5.83 -9.63
N ARG A 173 -4.61 -5.78 -9.62
CA ARG A 173 -3.75 -6.57 -10.52
C ARG A 173 -3.89 -8.06 -10.24
N ALA A 174 -3.74 -8.49 -8.99
CA ALA A 174 -3.82 -9.90 -8.62
C ALA A 174 -5.22 -10.52 -8.88
N GLN A 175 -6.29 -9.75 -8.71
CA GLN A 175 -7.65 -10.12 -9.11
C GLN A 175 -7.77 -10.35 -10.62
N ARG A 176 -7.20 -9.48 -11.45
CA ARG A 176 -7.20 -9.65 -12.93
C ARG A 176 -6.47 -10.91 -13.37
N LEU A 177 -5.49 -11.35 -12.61
CA LEU A 177 -4.75 -12.59 -12.84
C LEU A 177 -5.48 -13.83 -12.29
N GLY A 178 -6.69 -13.68 -11.74
CA GLY A 178 -7.53 -14.77 -11.24
C GLY A 178 -7.23 -15.17 -9.79
N GLY A 179 -6.43 -14.39 -9.05
CA GLY A 179 -5.96 -14.74 -7.71
C GLY A 179 -6.88 -14.36 -6.55
N PHE A 180 -7.87 -13.47 -6.73
CA PHE A 180 -8.66 -12.92 -5.62
C PHE A 180 -10.12 -12.59 -5.98
N ALA A 181 -10.96 -12.44 -4.94
CA ALA A 181 -12.32 -11.88 -5.04
C ALA A 181 -12.29 -10.46 -5.59
N LYS A 182 -13.39 -10.01 -6.25
CA LYS A 182 -13.40 -8.70 -6.90
C LYS A 182 -13.38 -7.56 -5.88
N VAL A 183 -12.41 -6.64 -5.99
CA VAL A 183 -12.43 -5.37 -5.24
C VAL A 183 -13.34 -4.38 -5.99
N THR A 184 -14.61 -4.31 -5.60
CA THR A 184 -15.60 -3.38 -6.16
C THR A 184 -16.33 -2.66 -5.03
N SER A 185 -16.93 -1.50 -5.31
CA SER A 185 -17.79 -0.79 -4.34
C SER A 185 -18.92 -1.69 -3.80
N ALA A 186 -19.42 -2.62 -4.61
CA ALA A 186 -20.42 -3.60 -4.18
C ALA A 186 -19.93 -4.55 -3.08
N ALA A 187 -18.61 -4.81 -2.98
CA ALA A 187 -18.04 -5.59 -1.89
C ALA A 187 -18.16 -4.88 -0.53
N PHE A 188 -18.26 -3.55 -0.53
CA PHE A 188 -18.44 -2.73 0.67
C PHE A 188 -19.91 -2.58 1.05
N GLU A 189 -20.82 -2.58 0.07
CA GLU A 189 -22.20 -2.16 0.31
C GLU A 189 -23.14 -3.26 0.81
N ASN A 190 -23.03 -4.55 0.41
CA ASN A 190 -24.12 -5.51 0.68
C ASN A 190 -23.74 -7.01 0.75
N ASN A 191 -22.47 -7.41 0.86
CA ASN A 191 -22.11 -8.83 0.98
C ASN A 191 -20.96 -9.10 1.97
N PHE A 192 -21.31 -9.38 3.23
CA PHE A 192 -20.37 -9.66 4.32
C PHE A 192 -19.35 -10.76 3.97
N ILE A 193 -19.77 -11.81 3.25
CA ILE A 193 -18.89 -12.94 2.88
C ILE A 193 -17.80 -12.49 1.89
N ASP A 194 -18.15 -11.60 0.94
CA ASP A 194 -17.18 -11.10 -0.03
C ASP A 194 -16.22 -10.09 0.61
N PHE A 195 -16.72 -9.27 1.54
CA PHE A 195 -15.89 -8.36 2.34
C PHE A 195 -14.90 -9.12 3.23
N GLU A 196 -15.32 -10.18 3.93
CA GLU A 196 -14.43 -11.00 4.76
C GLU A 196 -13.30 -11.64 3.92
N LYS A 197 -13.64 -12.17 2.74
CA LYS A 197 -12.63 -12.71 1.81
C LYS A 197 -11.66 -11.63 1.33
N LEU A 198 -12.16 -10.43 1.04
CA LEU A 198 -11.34 -9.29 0.65
C LEU A 198 -10.34 -8.92 1.76
N VAL A 199 -10.81 -8.86 3.00
CA VAL A 199 -9.98 -8.56 4.18
C VAL A 199 -8.88 -9.61 4.38
N LYS A 200 -9.21 -10.91 4.30
CA LYS A 200 -8.20 -11.98 4.41
C LYS A 200 -7.18 -11.91 3.28
N ALA A 201 -7.64 -11.72 2.05
CA ALA A 201 -6.77 -11.56 0.88
C ALA A 201 -5.81 -10.37 1.02
N MET A 202 -6.31 -9.21 1.48
CA MET A 202 -5.47 -8.03 1.78
C MET A 202 -4.43 -8.34 2.85
N CYS A 203 -4.86 -8.96 3.95
CA CYS A 203 -3.96 -9.30 5.04
C CYS A 203 -2.84 -10.25 4.58
N GLU A 204 -3.19 -11.27 3.80
CA GLU A 204 -2.22 -12.19 3.21
C GLU A 204 -1.26 -11.49 2.24
N GLU A 205 -1.77 -10.58 1.42
CA GLU A 205 -0.97 -9.77 0.49
C GLU A 205 0.02 -8.88 1.25
N LEU A 206 -0.42 -8.16 2.27
CA LEU A 206 0.42 -7.26 3.07
C LEU A 206 1.50 -8.00 3.85
N ILE A 207 1.21 -9.21 4.34
CA ILE A 207 2.15 -9.99 5.14
C ILE A 207 3.17 -10.72 4.24
N ASN A 208 2.73 -11.27 3.11
CA ASN A 208 3.52 -12.26 2.37
C ASN A 208 4.02 -11.79 1.01
N LYS A 209 3.46 -10.72 0.44
CA LYS A 209 3.82 -10.29 -0.92
C LYS A 209 4.57 -8.98 -0.93
N SER A 210 5.40 -8.87 -1.95
CA SER A 210 6.13 -7.66 -2.26
C SER A 210 5.38 -6.80 -3.25
N TYR A 211 5.54 -5.48 -3.15
CA TYR A 211 5.08 -4.60 -4.21
C TYR A 211 5.99 -4.71 -5.44
N ASP A 212 5.42 -4.32 -6.58
CA ASP A 212 6.17 -4.20 -7.82
C ASP A 212 7.27 -3.14 -7.68
N LYS A 213 8.40 -3.37 -8.35
CA LYS A 213 9.58 -2.48 -8.34
C LYS A 213 9.23 -0.99 -8.55
N ASP A 214 8.35 -0.69 -9.50
CA ASP A 214 7.99 0.70 -9.79
C ASP A 214 7.23 1.37 -8.63
N MET A 215 6.43 0.59 -7.88
CA MET A 215 5.74 1.08 -6.68
C MET A 215 6.72 1.35 -5.54
N GLU A 216 7.72 0.49 -5.38
CA GLU A 216 8.80 0.67 -4.40
C GLU A 216 9.59 1.94 -4.68
N ILE A 217 9.96 2.18 -5.94
CA ILE A 217 10.70 3.39 -6.34
C ILE A 217 9.84 4.65 -6.14
N ASP A 218 8.54 4.60 -6.48
CA ASP A 218 7.60 5.71 -6.22
C ASP A 218 7.47 5.98 -4.71
N ALA A 219 7.38 4.93 -3.90
CA ALA A 219 7.29 5.03 -2.44
C ALA A 219 8.58 5.56 -1.81
N ASP A 220 9.74 5.11 -2.25
CA ASP A 220 11.05 5.61 -1.80
C ASP A 220 11.22 7.10 -2.11
N THR A 221 11.01 7.48 -3.36
CA THR A 221 11.22 8.85 -3.85
C THR A 221 10.32 9.84 -3.12
N ARG A 222 9.05 9.47 -2.91
CA ARG A 222 8.09 10.29 -2.16
C ARG A 222 8.35 10.25 -0.67
N GLY A 223 8.66 9.09 -0.12
CA GLY A 223 8.87 8.90 1.30
C GLY A 223 10.01 9.74 1.84
N ILE A 224 11.15 9.76 1.14
CA ILE A 224 12.28 10.63 1.50
C ILE A 224 11.91 12.11 1.37
N GLN A 225 11.09 12.50 0.37
CA GLN A 225 10.62 13.87 0.21
C GLN A 225 9.69 14.28 1.36
N TYR A 226 8.76 13.41 1.77
CA TYR A 226 7.83 13.66 2.88
C TYR A 226 8.57 13.83 4.20
N ALA A 227 9.55 12.95 4.46
CA ALA A 227 10.42 13.05 5.64
C ALA A 227 11.24 14.35 5.61
N MET A 228 11.85 14.69 4.47
CA MET A 228 12.64 15.90 4.30
C MET A 228 11.82 17.18 4.49
N ASN A 229 10.60 17.24 3.98
CA ASN A 229 9.69 18.37 4.18
C ASN A 229 9.29 18.57 5.65
N THR A 230 9.50 17.56 6.49
CA THR A 230 9.29 17.62 7.95
C THR A 230 10.56 17.99 8.71
N GLY A 231 11.68 18.22 8.00
CA GLY A 231 12.97 18.61 8.56
C GLY A 231 13.93 17.46 8.86
N TYR A 232 13.59 16.22 8.48
CA TYR A 232 14.49 15.07 8.65
C TYR A 232 15.48 14.94 7.50
N ASP A 233 16.68 14.48 7.80
CA ASP A 233 17.70 14.19 6.80
C ASP A 233 17.32 12.91 6.04
N PRO A 234 17.15 12.93 4.70
CA PRO A 234 16.80 11.73 3.95
C PRO A 234 18.00 10.81 3.64
N ARG A 235 19.25 11.26 3.83
CA ARG A 235 20.47 10.48 3.52
C ARG A 235 20.54 9.13 4.25
N PRO A 236 20.20 9.02 5.54
CA PRO A 236 20.24 7.74 6.27
C PRO A 236 19.38 6.64 5.66
N PHE A 237 18.36 6.98 4.85
CA PHE A 237 17.54 5.97 4.17
C PHE A 237 18.37 5.05 3.25
N VAL A 238 19.42 5.58 2.60
CA VAL A 238 20.33 4.76 1.78
C VAL A 238 21.07 3.73 2.64
N SER A 239 21.51 4.13 3.83
CA SER A 239 22.18 3.23 4.78
C SER A 239 21.23 2.12 5.23
N PHE A 240 19.98 2.46 5.54
CA PHE A 240 18.94 1.49 5.84
C PHE A 240 18.72 0.50 4.69
N LEU A 241 18.54 0.97 3.44
CA LEU A 241 18.36 0.08 2.28
C LEU A 241 19.55 -0.86 2.07
N LYS A 242 20.79 -0.38 2.29
CA LYS A 242 22.01 -1.21 2.24
C LYS A 242 22.00 -2.27 3.35
N LYS A 243 21.59 -1.91 4.57
CA LYS A 243 21.43 -2.85 5.69
C LYS A 243 20.40 -3.94 5.38
N ILE A 244 19.27 -3.59 4.78
CA ILE A 244 18.25 -4.56 4.35
C ILE A 244 18.79 -5.48 3.26
N GLN A 245 19.50 -4.94 2.27
CA GLN A 245 20.15 -5.75 1.24
C GLN A 245 21.11 -6.78 1.84
N GLU A 246 21.90 -6.39 2.83
CA GLU A 246 22.80 -7.31 3.53
C GLU A 246 22.04 -8.40 4.31
N LEU A 247 20.96 -8.04 5.01
CA LEU A 247 20.13 -9.00 5.75
C LEU A 247 19.47 -10.01 4.80
N GLN A 248 18.95 -9.56 3.67
CA GLN A 248 18.37 -10.42 2.62
C GLN A 248 19.41 -11.39 2.03
N ASN A 249 20.65 -10.91 1.82
CA ASN A 249 21.75 -11.75 1.32
C ASN A 249 22.20 -12.81 2.34
N ARG A 250 22.07 -12.53 3.64
CA ARG A 250 22.49 -13.44 4.72
C ARG A 250 21.41 -14.45 5.12
N ASN A 251 20.14 -14.04 5.11
CA ASN A 251 19.01 -14.85 5.55
C ASN A 251 17.95 -14.94 4.44
N ALA A 252 17.80 -16.11 3.81
CA ALA A 252 16.71 -16.40 2.88
C ALA A 252 15.31 -16.47 3.54
N GLN A 253 15.20 -16.18 4.85
CA GLN A 253 13.94 -16.17 5.59
C GLN A 253 13.90 -14.99 6.58
N GLY A 254 13.02 -14.02 6.35
CA GLY A 254 12.26 -13.41 7.43
C GLY A 254 12.33 -11.89 7.67
N GLY A 255 13.11 -11.09 6.95
CA GLY A 255 13.13 -9.62 7.12
C GLY A 255 13.00 -8.87 5.80
N LEU A 256 12.05 -7.92 5.70
CA LEU A 256 11.66 -7.20 4.47
C LEU A 256 11.53 -8.08 3.21
N SER A 257 10.97 -9.29 3.33
CA SER A 257 10.63 -10.12 2.16
C SER A 257 9.58 -9.45 1.25
N SER A 258 8.80 -8.51 1.78
CA SER A 258 7.88 -7.66 1.01
C SER A 258 8.58 -6.57 0.15
N HIS A 259 9.91 -6.39 0.21
CA HIS A 259 10.57 -5.35 -0.57
C HIS A 259 11.96 -5.79 -1.13
N PRO A 260 12.00 -6.66 -2.16
CA PRO A 260 13.20 -7.42 -2.52
C PRO A 260 14.20 -6.73 -3.47
N ASP A 261 13.84 -5.67 -4.21
CA ASP A 261 14.75 -5.07 -5.22
C ASP A 261 15.57 -3.89 -4.68
N THR A 262 16.49 -4.17 -3.76
CA THR A 262 17.25 -3.13 -3.05
C THR A 262 18.29 -2.40 -3.91
N SER A 263 18.90 -3.07 -4.89
CA SER A 263 20.01 -2.48 -5.68
C SER A 263 19.59 -1.30 -6.56
N THR A 264 18.51 -1.45 -7.33
CA THR A 264 17.98 -0.34 -8.14
C THR A 264 17.37 0.75 -7.28
N ARG A 265 16.65 0.39 -6.21
CA ARG A 265 16.10 1.36 -5.25
C ARG A 265 17.18 2.25 -4.65
N ILE A 266 18.30 1.67 -4.20
CA ILE A 266 19.45 2.44 -3.70
C ILE A 266 19.93 3.45 -4.74
N GLN A 267 20.09 3.03 -6.00
CA GLN A 267 20.53 3.92 -7.07
C GLN A 267 19.54 5.08 -7.32
N GLU A 268 18.24 4.79 -7.36
CA GLU A 268 17.20 5.81 -7.57
C GLU A 268 17.09 6.79 -6.40
N VAL A 269 17.21 6.30 -5.17
CA VAL A 269 17.28 7.15 -3.98
C VAL A 269 18.53 8.02 -4.02
N GLU A 270 19.70 7.47 -4.30
CA GLU A 270 20.95 8.24 -4.41
C GLU A 270 20.86 9.34 -5.49
N ASN A 271 20.18 9.07 -6.61
CA ASN A 271 19.92 10.09 -7.64
C ASN A 271 18.96 11.18 -7.17
N SER A 272 17.90 10.79 -6.45
CA SER A 272 16.93 11.72 -5.88
C SER A 272 17.59 12.63 -4.82
N LEU A 273 18.43 12.07 -3.96
CA LEU A 273 19.19 12.82 -2.96
C LEU A 273 20.11 13.86 -3.59
N LYS A 274 20.87 13.51 -4.64
CA LYS A 274 21.73 14.48 -5.36
C LYS A 274 20.95 15.67 -5.90
N LYS A 275 19.72 15.43 -6.35
CA LYS A 275 18.83 16.50 -6.81
C LYS A 275 18.37 17.37 -5.65
N MET A 276 17.93 16.76 -4.55
CA MET A 276 17.48 17.47 -3.34
C MET A 276 18.60 18.30 -2.70
N GLU A 277 19.81 17.75 -2.60
CA GLU A 277 21.00 18.45 -2.09
C GLU A 277 21.30 19.70 -2.92
N LYS A 278 21.21 19.61 -4.25
CA LYS A 278 21.40 20.75 -5.14
C LYS A 278 20.32 21.83 -4.98
N GLU A 279 19.10 21.43 -4.65
CA GLU A 279 17.97 22.36 -4.47
C GLU A 279 17.99 23.07 -3.11
N LEU A 280 18.49 22.40 -2.06
CA LEU A 280 18.52 22.92 -0.68
C LEU A 280 19.86 23.58 -0.28
N ASP A 281 20.92 23.34 -1.04
CA ASP A 281 22.26 23.93 -0.82
C ASP A 281 22.70 23.78 0.65
N ASP A 282 23.22 24.83 1.29
CA ASP A 282 23.66 24.82 2.69
C ASP A 282 22.57 24.42 3.71
N SER A 283 21.28 24.53 3.36
CA SER A 283 20.19 24.18 4.27
C SER A 283 20.09 22.66 4.51
N PHE A 284 20.67 21.85 3.61
CA PHE A 284 20.60 20.40 3.71
C PHE A 284 21.34 19.83 4.95
N ASP A 285 22.40 20.51 5.39
CA ASP A 285 23.16 20.10 6.57
C ASP A 285 22.52 20.52 7.90
N THR A 286 21.42 21.28 7.84
CA THR A 286 20.62 21.64 9.03
C THR A 286 19.54 20.61 9.37
N LEU A 287 19.33 19.60 8.51
CA LEU A 287 18.32 18.57 8.67
C LEU A 287 18.62 17.63 9.85
N VAL A 288 17.57 17.22 10.55
CA VAL A 288 17.66 16.37 11.74
C VAL A 288 18.00 14.94 11.35
N LYS A 289 19.13 14.43 11.87
CA LYS A 289 19.50 13.01 11.75
C LYS A 289 18.97 12.18 12.92
N ASN A 290 19.12 12.67 14.15
CA ASN A 290 18.78 11.92 15.35
C ASN A 290 18.36 12.83 16.49
N THR A 291 17.59 12.30 17.44
CA THR A 291 17.25 12.98 18.71
C THR A 291 17.34 11.99 19.87
N ASP A 292 17.40 12.52 21.10
CA ASP A 292 17.39 11.70 22.31
C ASP A 292 16.11 10.87 22.44
N ARG A 293 14.98 11.36 21.89
CA ARG A 293 13.69 10.66 21.95
C ARG A 293 13.69 9.33 21.19
N PHE A 294 14.51 9.22 20.14
CA PHE A 294 14.64 7.98 19.40
C PHE A 294 15.32 6.88 20.23
N GLN A 295 16.27 7.23 21.11
CA GLN A 295 16.85 6.26 22.04
C GLN A 295 15.79 5.73 23.01
N THR A 296 14.93 6.61 23.53
CA THR A 296 13.80 6.21 24.38
C THR A 296 12.83 5.27 23.64
N LEU A 297 12.56 5.51 22.36
CA LEU A 297 11.77 4.60 21.54
C LEU A 297 12.41 3.19 21.49
N GLN A 298 13.73 3.11 21.30
CA GLN A 298 14.45 1.85 21.28
C GLN A 298 14.43 1.14 22.65
N GLU A 299 14.47 1.89 23.75
CA GLU A 299 14.33 1.34 25.11
C GLU A 299 12.92 0.76 25.36
N TRP A 300 11.87 1.44 24.91
CA TRP A 300 10.51 0.90 24.95
C TRP A 300 10.37 -0.38 24.11
N ALA A 301 10.99 -0.42 22.92
CA ALA A 301 10.99 -1.63 22.07
C ALA A 301 11.75 -2.80 22.73
N LYS A 302 12.90 -2.55 23.39
CA LYS A 302 13.66 -3.56 24.15
C LYS A 302 12.88 -4.08 25.35
N SER A 303 12.31 -3.19 26.17
CA SER A 303 11.55 -3.57 27.37
C SER A 303 10.25 -4.32 27.06
N SER A 304 9.67 -4.08 25.89
CA SER A 304 8.51 -4.86 25.42
C SER A 304 8.81 -6.36 25.22
N HIS A 305 10.08 -6.77 25.26
CA HIS A 305 10.45 -8.20 25.24
C HIS A 305 10.14 -8.92 26.56
N SER A 306 10.07 -8.23 27.71
CA SER A 306 10.06 -8.89 29.04
C SER A 306 8.69 -9.13 29.69
N ASP A 307 7.62 -8.48 29.26
CA ASP A 307 6.47 -8.25 30.18
C ASP A 307 5.15 -8.93 29.84
N TRP A 308 5.11 -9.98 29.02
CA TRP A 308 3.84 -10.71 28.78
C TRP A 308 3.44 -11.67 29.92
N ALA A 309 4.29 -11.85 30.94
CA ALA A 309 4.12 -12.84 32.00
C ALA A 309 3.79 -12.24 33.39
N ARG A 310 3.02 -11.14 33.45
CA ARG A 310 2.43 -10.66 34.71
C ARG A 310 0.97 -10.27 34.54
#